data_AF-A0A839SDV1-F1
#
_entry.id   AF-A0A839SDV1-F1
#
_cell.length_a   1.000
_cell.length_b   1.000
_cell.length_c   1.000
_cell.angle_alpha   90.00
_cell.angle_beta   90.00
_cell.angle_gamma   90.00
#
_symmetry.space_group_name_H-M   'P 1'
#
loop_
_entity.id
_entity.type
_entity.pdbx_description
1 polymer ?
#
loop_
_entity_poly.entity_id
_entity_poly.type
_entity_poly.pdbx_seq_one_letter_code
_entity_poly.pdbx_strand_id
1 'polypeptide(L)'
;MREKDEFLKQMENLKVPEVNPQEHPQMVKMAIMNADRSAALGVWLIVVPCYFLFCVFMYYFSHIRVGTSWFAAMFTLISSLDKTRYIDFLGPIIMVVLPIICIIINALAITHVGLQKEGRVQQLNITIKVKIWNILLILLSLAIVGIFIAYVMAENITVG
;
A
#
# COMPACT_ATOMS: atom_id res chain seq x y z
N MET A 1 34.28 33.53 -44.52
CA MET A 1 34.97 32.21 -44.51
C MET A 1 35.40 31.84 -43.10
N ARG A 2 36.14 32.69 -42.36
CA ARG A 2 36.55 32.45 -40.95
C ARG A 2 35.44 32.00 -39.97
N GLU A 3 34.24 32.61 -40.03
CA GLU A 3 33.14 32.21 -39.13
C GLU A 3 32.62 30.78 -39.40
N LYS A 4 32.68 30.31 -40.65
CA LYS A 4 32.29 28.93 -40.98
C LYS A 4 33.29 27.93 -40.40
N ASP A 5 34.57 28.28 -40.42
CA ASP A 5 35.64 27.42 -39.91
C ASP A 5 35.60 27.34 -38.38
N GLU A 6 35.30 28.45 -37.69
CA GLU A 6 35.09 28.45 -36.23
C GLU A 6 33.83 27.68 -35.82
N PHE A 7 32.73 27.80 -36.57
CA PHE A 7 31.50 27.05 -36.33
C PHE A 7 31.72 25.53 -36.47
N LEU A 8 32.43 25.10 -37.52
CA LEU A 8 32.78 23.70 -37.73
C LEU A 8 33.66 23.15 -36.60
N LYS A 9 34.61 23.96 -36.11
CA LYS A 9 35.50 23.58 -35.00
C LYS A 9 34.76 23.46 -33.66
N GLN A 10 33.70 24.26 -33.45
CA GLN A 10 32.82 24.13 -32.29
C GLN A 10 31.92 22.90 -32.40
N MET A 11 31.44 22.55 -33.60
CA MET A 11 30.67 21.33 -33.80
C MET A 11 31.51 20.06 -33.64
N GLU A 12 32.78 20.09 -34.04
CA GLU A 12 33.70 18.96 -33.92
C GLU A 12 34.12 18.70 -32.45
N ASN A 13 34.06 19.73 -31.59
CA ASN A 13 34.31 19.63 -30.15
C ASN A 13 33.03 19.42 -29.31
N LEU A 14 31.86 19.25 -29.93
CA LEU A 14 30.68 18.82 -29.21
C LEU A 14 30.87 17.37 -28.79
N LYS A 15 31.27 17.19 -27.52
CA LYS A 15 31.24 15.89 -26.85
C LYS A 15 29.82 15.37 -26.91
N VAL A 16 29.58 14.45 -27.85
CA VAL A 16 28.29 13.77 -27.96
C VAL A 16 28.06 13.09 -26.63
N PRO A 17 26.96 13.38 -25.90
CA PRO A 17 26.71 12.71 -24.65
C PRO A 17 26.62 11.21 -24.94
N GLU A 18 27.50 10.42 -24.34
CA GLU A 18 27.41 8.97 -24.38
C GLU A 18 26.11 8.58 -23.66
N VAL A 19 25.03 8.44 -24.42
CA VAL A 19 23.78 7.91 -23.92
C VAL A 19 24.02 6.43 -23.66
N ASN A 20 24.41 6.08 -22.44
CA ASN A 20 24.49 4.69 -22.01
C ASN A 20 23.06 4.12 -22.05
N PRO A 21 22.69 3.29 -23.06
CA PRO A 21 21.31 2.87 -23.26
C PRO A 21 20.83 1.92 -22.16
N GLN A 22 21.75 1.41 -21.33
CA GLN A 22 21.47 0.39 -20.32
C GLN A 22 21.03 0.94 -18.96
N GLU A 23 21.41 2.17 -18.60
CA GLU A 23 21.10 2.72 -17.27
C GLU A 23 19.62 3.01 -17.09
N HIS A 24 18.96 3.54 -18.13
CA HIS A 24 17.54 3.87 -18.09
C HIS A 24 16.61 2.64 -17.93
N PRO A 25 16.75 1.55 -18.69
CA PRO A 25 15.89 0.37 -18.53
C PRO A 25 16.12 -0.37 -17.21
N GLN A 26 17.35 -0.38 -16.68
CA GLN A 26 17.64 -0.99 -15.37
C GLN A 26 16.96 -0.24 -14.23
N MET A 27 16.99 1.10 -14.26
CA MET A 27 16.35 1.94 -13.24
C MET A 27 14.81 1.79 -13.26
N VAL A 28 14.22 1.63 -14.45
CA VAL A 28 12.78 1.36 -14.61
C VAL A 28 12.42 -0.04 -14.09
N LYS A 29 13.18 -1.08 -14.46
CA LYS A 29 12.95 -2.46 -14.02
C LYS A 29 13.03 -2.59 -12.49
N MET A 30 14.04 -1.98 -11.87
CA MET A 30 14.22 -2.03 -10.42
C MET A 30 13.07 -1.34 -9.68
N ALA A 31 12.59 -0.21 -10.20
CA ALA A 31 11.44 0.48 -9.63
C ALA A 31 10.13 -0.32 -9.79
N ILE A 32 9.93 -1.02 -10.91
CA ILE A 32 8.76 -1.87 -11.13
C ILE A 32 8.76 -3.04 -10.13
N MET A 33 9.90 -3.74 -10.03
CA MET A 33 10.06 -4.92 -9.17
C MET A 33 9.88 -4.60 -7.68
N ASN A 34 10.44 -3.49 -7.19
CA ASN A 34 10.24 -3.08 -5.79
C ASN A 34 8.78 -2.72 -5.51
N ALA A 35 8.11 -2.05 -6.45
CA ALA A 35 6.70 -1.69 -6.28
C ALA A 35 5.77 -2.92 -6.32
N ASP A 36 6.09 -3.96 -7.09
CA ASP A 36 5.32 -5.23 -7.08
C ASP A 36 5.45 -5.98 -5.76
N ARG A 37 6.66 -5.96 -5.15
CA ARG A 37 6.88 -6.58 -3.84
C ARG A 37 6.08 -5.87 -2.74
N SER A 38 6.03 -4.54 -2.75
CA SER A 38 5.22 -3.78 -1.79
C SER A 38 3.72 -4.00 -1.98
N ALA A 39 3.25 -4.11 -3.24
CA ALA A 39 1.86 -4.44 -3.53
C ALA A 39 1.47 -5.82 -2.98
N ALA A 40 2.32 -6.83 -3.14
CA ALA A 40 2.06 -8.17 -2.62
C ALA A 40 1.92 -8.20 -1.08
N LEU A 41 2.77 -7.45 -0.37
CA LEU A 41 2.66 -7.31 1.09
C LEU A 41 1.37 -6.58 1.50
N GLY A 42 0.99 -5.54 0.76
CA GLY A 42 -0.26 -4.81 0.98
C GLY A 42 -1.50 -5.68 0.77
N VAL A 43 -1.50 -6.53 -0.26
CA VAL A 43 -2.59 -7.49 -0.51
C VAL A 43 -2.73 -8.43 0.69
N TRP A 44 -1.64 -9.01 1.18
CA TRP A 44 -1.70 -9.93 2.33
C TRP A 44 -2.29 -9.26 3.58
N LEU A 45 -1.90 -8.02 3.86
CA LEU A 45 -2.39 -7.25 5.01
C LEU A 45 -3.90 -6.94 4.93
N ILE A 46 -4.48 -6.85 3.73
CA ILE A 46 -5.92 -6.61 3.52
C ILE A 46 -6.72 -7.91 3.49
N VAL A 47 -6.16 -8.99 2.96
CA VAL A 47 -6.86 -10.27 2.83
C VAL A 47 -7.35 -10.75 4.20
N VAL A 48 -6.57 -10.56 5.26
CA VAL A 48 -6.94 -10.97 6.62
C VAL A 48 -8.21 -10.26 7.14
N PRO A 49 -8.28 -8.92 7.24
CA PRO A 49 -9.50 -8.24 7.69
C PRO A 49 -10.68 -8.44 6.74
N CYS A 50 -10.46 -8.51 5.42
CA CYS A 50 -11.53 -8.80 4.46
C CYS A 50 -12.10 -10.21 4.62
N TYR A 51 -11.24 -11.21 4.82
CA TYR A 51 -11.66 -12.59 5.06
C TYR A 51 -12.48 -12.70 6.35
N PHE A 52 -12.07 -11.98 7.40
CA PHE A 52 -12.85 -11.92 8.64
C PHE A 52 -14.24 -11.32 8.41
N LEU A 53 -14.34 -10.16 7.74
CA LEU A 53 -15.64 -9.55 7.41
C LEU A 53 -16.51 -10.51 6.59
N PHE A 54 -15.91 -11.20 5.63
CA PHE A 54 -16.60 -12.18 4.80
C PHE A 54 -17.14 -13.35 5.63
N CYS A 55 -16.37 -13.87 6.57
CA CYS A 55 -16.82 -14.92 7.49
C CYS A 55 -18.00 -14.46 8.35
N VAL A 56 -17.94 -13.24 8.91
CA VAL A 56 -19.04 -12.66 9.69
C VAL A 56 -20.28 -12.49 8.82
N PHE A 57 -20.13 -11.91 7.63
CA PHE A 57 -21.24 -11.72 6.69
C PHE A 57 -21.90 -13.05 6.29
N MET A 58 -21.09 -14.06 5.95
CA MET A 58 -21.58 -15.40 5.62
C MET A 58 -22.29 -16.07 6.80
N TYR A 59 -21.82 -15.87 8.02
CA TYR A 59 -22.48 -16.39 9.22
C TYR A 59 -23.90 -15.81 9.37
N TYR A 60 -24.05 -14.49 9.27
CA TYR A 60 -25.35 -13.83 9.37
C TYR A 60 -26.29 -14.19 8.21
N PHE A 61 -25.77 -14.19 6.97
CA PHE A 61 -26.61 -14.41 5.79
C PHE A 61 -27.07 -15.86 5.65
N SER A 62 -26.20 -16.82 5.98
CA SER A 62 -26.47 -18.21 5.64
C SER A 62 -27.40 -18.93 6.63
N HIS A 63 -27.63 -18.40 7.84
CA HIS A 63 -28.38 -19.08 8.91
C HIS A 63 -27.95 -20.57 9.09
N ILE A 64 -26.75 -20.93 8.63
CA ILE A 64 -26.30 -22.32 8.56
C ILE A 64 -26.10 -22.78 10.00
N ARG A 65 -26.79 -23.87 10.36
CA ARG A 65 -26.67 -24.53 11.65
C ARG A 65 -25.19 -24.64 12.04
N VAL A 66 -24.87 -24.07 13.20
CA VAL A 66 -23.57 -24.11 13.85
C VAL A 66 -23.01 -25.54 13.77
N GLY A 67 -21.97 -25.75 12.96
CA GLY A 67 -21.21 -27.01 12.95
C GLY A 67 -20.99 -27.73 11.62
N THR A 68 -21.62 -27.34 10.50
CA THR A 68 -21.46 -28.10 9.23
C THR A 68 -20.58 -27.44 8.16
N SER A 69 -20.27 -26.15 8.26
CA SER A 69 -19.47 -25.43 7.27
C SER A 69 -18.13 -24.96 7.82
N TRP A 70 -17.09 -24.89 6.97
CA TRP A 70 -15.77 -24.35 7.30
C TRP A 70 -15.83 -22.95 7.92
N PHE A 71 -16.80 -22.12 7.48
CA PHE A 71 -17.05 -20.78 8.01
C PHE A 71 -17.56 -20.81 9.45
N ALA A 72 -18.44 -21.76 9.80
CA ALA A 72 -18.91 -21.93 11.17
C ALA A 72 -17.78 -22.39 12.11
N ALA A 73 -16.85 -23.22 11.62
CA ALA A 73 -15.67 -23.63 12.40
C ALA A 73 -14.73 -22.45 12.68
N MET A 74 -14.43 -21.62 11.67
CA MET A 74 -13.65 -20.39 11.85
C MET A 74 -14.32 -19.39 12.79
N PHE A 75 -15.63 -19.17 12.63
CA PHE A 75 -16.39 -18.29 13.53
C PHE A 75 -16.38 -18.82 14.97
N THR A 76 -16.59 -20.11 15.18
CA THR A 76 -16.54 -20.73 16.52
C THR A 76 -15.15 -20.61 17.15
N LEU A 77 -14.08 -20.74 16.36
CA LEU A 77 -12.71 -20.50 16.82
C LEU A 77 -12.53 -19.07 17.31
N ILE A 78 -12.94 -18.09 16.50
CA ILE A 78 -12.89 -16.66 16.85
C ILE A 78 -13.71 -16.39 18.11
N SER A 79 -14.96 -16.85 18.17
CA SER A 79 -15.84 -16.68 19.34
C SER A 79 -15.32 -17.40 20.59
N SER A 80 -14.50 -18.45 20.44
CA SER A 80 -13.87 -19.13 21.58
C SER A 80 -12.65 -18.36 22.11
N LEU A 81 -11.91 -17.68 21.22
CA LEU A 81 -10.83 -16.75 21.59
C LEU A 81 -11.36 -15.50 22.29
N ASP A 82 -12.56 -15.04 21.90
CA ASP A 82 -13.29 -13.92 22.51
C ASP A 82 -13.82 -14.21 23.93
N LYS A 83 -13.72 -15.46 24.43
CA LYS A 83 -14.04 -15.77 25.84
C LYS A 83 -12.89 -15.44 26.79
N THR A 84 -11.71 -15.15 26.24
CA THR A 84 -10.51 -14.84 27.00
C THR A 84 -10.37 -13.32 27.07
N ARG A 85 -10.69 -12.74 28.23
CA ARG A 85 -10.78 -11.28 28.50
C ARG A 85 -9.65 -10.39 27.98
N TYR A 86 -8.47 -10.96 27.72
CA TYR A 86 -7.31 -10.24 27.17
C TYR A 86 -7.31 -10.17 25.63
N ILE A 87 -8.13 -10.98 24.95
CA ILE A 87 -8.16 -11.15 23.50
C ILE A 87 -9.33 -10.39 22.87
N ASP A 88 -10.34 -9.99 23.66
CA ASP A 88 -11.50 -9.19 23.20
C ASP A 88 -11.07 -7.89 22.49
N PHE A 89 -9.99 -7.25 22.97
CA PHE A 89 -9.45 -6.05 22.33
C PHE A 89 -8.61 -6.33 21.08
N LEU A 90 -8.13 -7.57 20.92
CA LEU A 90 -7.20 -7.92 19.87
C LEU A 90 -7.88 -7.95 18.50
N GLY A 91 -9.13 -8.41 18.42
CA GLY A 91 -9.91 -8.45 17.18
C GLY A 91 -10.07 -7.08 16.52
N PRO A 92 -10.67 -6.09 17.23
CA PRO A 92 -10.77 -4.71 16.76
C PRO A 92 -9.42 -4.08 16.38
N ILE A 93 -8.40 -4.30 17.20
CA ILE A 93 -7.05 -3.76 16.96
C ILE A 93 -6.48 -4.33 15.66
N ILE A 94 -6.53 -5.65 15.46
CA ILE A 94 -6.07 -6.29 14.22
C ILE A 94 -6.82 -5.74 13.02
N MET A 95 -8.14 -5.57 13.14
CA MET A 95 -8.98 -5.05 12.06
C MET A 95 -8.66 -3.62 11.64
N VAL A 96 -8.10 -2.80 12.52
CA VAL A 96 -7.75 -1.40 12.23
C VAL A 96 -6.27 -1.25 11.91
N VAL A 97 -5.40 -1.89 12.69
CA VAL A 97 -3.94 -1.78 12.57
C VAL A 97 -3.45 -2.37 11.25
N LEU A 98 -3.95 -3.54 10.82
CA LEU A 98 -3.50 -4.12 9.55
C LEU A 98 -3.83 -3.23 8.34
N PRO A 99 -5.07 -2.71 8.17
CA PRO A 99 -5.36 -1.74 7.12
C PRO A 99 -4.52 -0.46 7.21
N ILE A 100 -4.25 0.06 8.41
CA ILE A 100 -3.37 1.24 8.57
C ILE A 100 -1.95 0.93 8.07
N ILE A 101 -1.37 -0.21 8.46
CA ILE A 101 -0.05 -0.63 7.96
C ILE A 101 -0.08 -0.79 6.43
N CYS A 102 -1.17 -1.33 5.88
CA CYS A 102 -1.35 -1.46 4.44
C CYS A 102 -1.36 -0.09 3.73
N ILE A 103 -2.05 0.90 4.28
CA ILE A 103 -2.02 2.29 3.77
C ILE A 103 -0.60 2.82 3.76
N ILE A 104 0.14 2.68 4.87
CA ILE A 104 1.51 3.18 5.00
C ILE A 104 2.42 2.54 3.96
N ILE A 105 2.41 1.22 3.83
CA ILE A 105 3.27 0.50 2.87
C ILE A 105 2.94 0.89 1.43
N ASN A 106 1.65 0.96 1.07
CA ASN A 106 1.25 1.33 -0.28
C ASN A 106 1.50 2.81 -0.59
N ALA A 107 1.35 3.71 0.39
CA ALA A 107 1.66 5.13 0.23
C ALA A 107 3.17 5.37 0.06
N LEU A 108 4.00 4.67 0.83
CA LEU A 108 5.46 4.65 0.66
C LEU A 108 5.87 4.05 -0.68
N ALA A 109 5.15 3.06 -1.19
CA ALA A 109 5.41 2.49 -2.51
C ALA A 109 5.08 3.45 -3.66
N ILE A 110 4.11 4.35 -3.47
CA ILE A 110 3.75 5.39 -4.44
C ILE A 110 4.74 6.58 -4.37
N THR A 111 5.24 6.88 -3.17
CA THR A 111 6.06 8.07 -2.91
C THR A 111 7.52 7.68 -2.75
N HIS A 112 8.32 7.86 -3.81
CA HIS A 112 9.77 7.69 -3.70
C HIS A 112 10.41 9.04 -3.35
N VAL A 113 10.83 9.20 -2.10
CA VAL A 113 11.58 10.37 -1.65
C VAL A 113 13.07 10.07 -1.86
N GLY A 114 13.67 10.66 -2.89
CA GLY A 114 15.11 10.64 -3.10
C GLY A 114 15.73 11.92 -2.52
N LEU A 115 16.57 11.80 -1.49
CA LEU A 115 17.47 12.90 -1.12
C LEU A 115 18.69 12.83 -2.04
N GLN A 116 18.83 13.80 -2.94
CA GLN A 116 20.07 14.03 -3.66
C GLN A 116 20.76 15.25 -3.07
N LYS A 117 21.98 15.04 -2.56
CA LYS A 117 22.88 16.15 -2.23
C LYS A 117 23.55 16.60 -3.53
N GLU A 118 23.09 17.72 -4.07
CA GLU A 118 23.76 18.38 -5.19
C GLU A 118 24.53 19.59 -4.61
N GLY A 119 25.82 19.38 -4.31
CA GLY A 119 26.68 20.41 -3.73
C GLY A 119 26.34 20.79 -2.27
N ARG A 120 26.16 22.09 -2.00
CA ARG A 120 25.88 22.67 -0.66
C ARG A 120 24.38 22.70 -0.30
N VAL A 121 23.51 22.33 -1.23
CA VAL A 121 22.05 22.41 -1.09
C VAL A 121 21.47 21.00 -1.14
N GLN A 122 20.58 20.68 -0.20
CA GLN A 122 19.86 19.41 -0.23
C GLN A 122 18.67 19.56 -1.18
N GLN A 123 18.65 18.79 -2.26
CA GLN A 123 17.50 18.74 -3.15
C GLN A 123 16.61 17.55 -2.78
N LEU A 124 15.35 17.85 -2.50
CA LEU A 124 14.31 16.85 -2.27
C LEU A 124 13.65 16.53 -3.61
N ASN A 125 14.04 15.41 -4.22
CA ASN A 125 13.39 14.91 -5.42
C ASN A 125 12.27 13.93 -5.01
N ILE A 126 11.03 14.42 -5.04
CA ILE A 126 9.83 13.61 -4.78
C ILE A 126 9.34 13.05 -6.12
N THR A 127 9.53 11.75 -6.33
CA THR A 127 8.99 11.06 -7.52
C THR A 127 7.74 10.29 -7.14
N ILE A 128 6.60 10.65 -7.73
CA ILE A 128 5.32 9.98 -7.52
C ILE A 128 5.14 8.94 -8.63
N LYS A 129 5.19 7.66 -8.29
CA LYS A 129 4.92 6.55 -9.22
C LYS A 129 3.54 5.99 -8.93
N VAL A 130 2.57 6.39 -9.75
CA VAL A 130 1.17 6.01 -9.57
C VAL A 130 0.93 4.61 -10.14
N LYS A 131 0.73 3.62 -9.27
CA LYS A 131 0.20 2.28 -9.66
C LYS A 131 -1.24 2.15 -9.19
N ILE A 132 -2.15 1.80 -10.10
CA ILE A 132 -3.58 1.71 -9.82
C ILE A 132 -3.89 0.70 -8.69
N TRP A 133 -3.17 -0.41 -8.63
CA TRP A 133 -3.35 -1.43 -7.58
C TRP A 133 -3.03 -0.90 -6.18
N ASN A 134 -1.96 -0.13 -6.03
CA ASN A 134 -1.61 0.46 -4.73
C ASN A 134 -2.67 1.47 -4.29
N ILE A 135 -3.22 2.26 -5.23
CA ILE A 135 -4.33 3.17 -4.95
C ILE A 135 -5.57 2.40 -4.50
N LEU A 136 -5.93 1.31 -5.19
CA LEU A 136 -7.08 0.49 -4.83
C LEU A 136 -6.92 -0.10 -3.42
N LEU A 137 -5.73 -0.60 -3.06
CA LEU A 137 -5.44 -1.13 -1.73
C LEU A 137 -5.55 -0.04 -0.64
N ILE A 138 -5.09 1.18 -0.94
CA ILE A 138 -5.24 2.34 -0.03
C ILE A 138 -6.72 2.69 0.14
N LEU A 139 -7.47 2.81 -0.95
CA LEU A 139 -8.90 3.13 -0.91
C LEU A 139 -9.71 2.09 -0.13
N LEU A 140 -9.43 0.80 -0.38
CA LEU A 140 -10.09 -0.29 0.34
C LEU A 140 -9.75 -0.28 1.83
N SER A 141 -8.47 -0.04 2.18
CA SER A 141 -8.05 0.06 3.58
C SER A 141 -8.69 1.26 4.28
N LEU A 142 -8.76 2.41 3.60
CA LEU A 142 -9.44 3.60 4.11
C LEU A 142 -10.93 3.36 4.32
N ALA A 143 -11.59 2.62 3.42
CA ALA A 143 -12.99 2.25 3.59
C ALA A 143 -13.21 1.39 4.84
N ILE A 144 -12.37 0.37 5.06
CA ILE A 144 -12.44 -0.49 6.25
C ILE A 144 -12.27 0.33 7.53
N VAL A 145 -11.22 1.16 7.60
CA VAL A 145 -10.96 2.02 8.75
C VAL A 145 -12.09 3.04 8.95
N GLY A 146 -12.62 3.62 7.86
CA GLY A 146 -13.72 4.57 7.90
C GLY A 146 -15.00 3.96 8.45
N ILE A 147 -15.35 2.73 8.04
CA ILE A 147 -16.49 1.99 8.58
C ILE A 147 -16.30 1.76 10.08
N PHE A 148 -15.09 1.39 10.51
CA PHE A 148 -14.81 1.15 11.92
C PHE A 148 -14.91 2.43 12.76
N ILE A 149 -14.35 3.55 12.29
CA ILE A 149 -14.47 4.85 12.95
C ILE A 149 -15.93 5.29 13.01
N ALA A 150 -16.69 5.12 11.93
CA ALA A 150 -18.11 5.45 11.90
C ALA A 150 -18.92 4.62 12.89
N TYR A 151 -18.63 3.32 13.02
CA TYR A 151 -19.22 2.44 14.03
C TYR A 151 -18.93 2.95 15.46
N VAL A 152 -17.67 3.24 15.78
CA VAL A 152 -17.28 3.76 17.10
C VAL A 152 -17.95 5.10 17.40
N MET A 153 -17.98 6.02 16.44
CA MET A 153 -18.66 7.31 16.59
C MET A 153 -20.17 7.13 16.81
N ALA A 154 -20.81 6.28 16.02
CA ALA A 154 -22.23 5.98 16.18
C ALA A 154 -22.52 5.39 17.57
N GLU A 155 -21.72 4.43 18.03
CA GLU A 155 -21.88 3.84 19.36
C GLU A 155 -21.73 4.90 20.47
N ASN A 156 -20.72 5.77 20.39
CA ASN A 156 -20.52 6.83 21.38
C ASN A 156 -21.63 7.90 21.38
N ILE A 157 -22.25 8.18 20.23
CA ILE A 157 -23.38 9.12 20.14
C ILE A 157 -24.69 8.48 20.63
N THR A 158 -24.87 7.17 20.44
CA THR A 158 -26.10 6.46 20.81
C THR A 158 -26.14 6.06 22.29
N VAL A 159 -24.97 5.99 22.94
CA VAL A 159 -24.82 5.66 24.37
C VAL A 159 -24.64 6.92 25.25
N GLY A 160 -24.53 8.11 24.64
CA GLY A 160 -24.39 9.41 25.32
C GLY A 160 -25.71 10.09 25.67
#